data_AF-A0A383DG22-F1
#
_entry.id   AF-A0A383DG22-F1
#
_cell.length_a   1.000
_cell.length_b   1.000
_cell.length_c   1.000
_cell.angle_alpha   90.00
_cell.angle_beta   90.00
_cell.angle_gamma   90.00
#
_symmetry.space_group_name_H-M   'P 1'
#
loop_
_entity.id
_entity.type
_entity.pdbx_description
1 polymer ?
#
loop_
_entity_poly.entity_id
_entity_poly.type
_entity_poly.pdbx_seq_one_letter_code
_entity_poly.pdbx_strand_id
1 'polypeptide(L)'
;PQTTAELQTAVDMWIDDNETALATYGEINTWDVSLITTMSDIFMNKTAFNDDLSSWNVSNVTNMSRMFNGATQFNQNLSDWIVSDVTDMNQIFRNASNFNQDLSGWNVSNVTDMHNMFDWATSFNQDLSGWVVAGVTNMDNMFVGASNFNSNISGWNVSGVTSMSHMFSDASSFNQVLSGWDVSNVTNMRRMFWHAQSFDQDLGAWDVSNVTDMWGMVSMQEGQPTAFTGQGLENW
;
A
#
# COMPACT_ATOMS: atom_id res chain seq x y z
N PRO A 1 10.11 -4.99 24.98
CA PRO A 1 10.50 -6.11 24.09
C PRO A 1 11.68 -5.70 23.20
N GLN A 2 12.77 -6.46 23.16
CA GLN A 2 14.04 -6.04 22.51
C GLN A 2 14.44 -6.91 21.31
N THR A 3 13.69 -7.98 21.02
CA THR A 3 13.84 -8.83 19.82
C THR A 3 12.50 -9.00 19.12
N THR A 4 12.47 -9.31 17.81
CA THR A 4 11.22 -9.53 17.07
C THR A 4 10.36 -10.63 17.69
N ALA A 5 10.96 -11.71 18.18
CA ALA A 5 10.24 -12.80 18.83
C ALA A 5 9.62 -12.38 20.18
N GLU A 6 10.34 -11.57 20.95
CA GLU A 6 9.83 -11.01 22.20
C GLU A 6 8.71 -9.98 21.93
N LEU A 7 8.85 -9.16 20.89
CA LEU A 7 7.80 -8.23 20.47
C LEU A 7 6.53 -8.97 20.06
N GLN A 8 6.64 -10.04 19.26
CA GLN A 8 5.49 -10.88 18.91
C GLN A 8 4.81 -11.45 20.16
N THR A 9 5.60 -11.99 21.10
CA THR A 9 5.07 -12.52 22.36
C THR A 9 4.36 -11.44 23.18
N ALA A 10 4.94 -10.24 23.26
CA ALA A 10 4.35 -9.11 23.97
C ALA A 10 3.05 -8.64 23.32
N VAL A 11 2.99 -8.56 21.98
CA VAL A 11 1.78 -8.19 21.25
C VAL A 11 0.69 -9.26 21.39
N ASP A 12 1.01 -10.54 21.23
CA ASP A 12 0.02 -11.61 21.42
C ASP A 12 -0.55 -11.58 22.84
N MET A 13 0.31 -11.40 23.84
CA MET A 13 -0.13 -11.23 25.23
C MET A 13 -0.97 -9.96 25.41
N TRP A 14 -0.59 -8.83 24.81
CA TRP A 14 -1.36 -7.59 24.88
C TRP A 14 -2.80 -7.74 24.38
N ILE A 15 -2.98 -8.54 23.32
CA ILE A 15 -4.29 -8.82 22.72
C ILE A 15 -5.08 -9.87 23.51
N ASP A 16 -4.43 -10.96 23.93
CA ASP A 16 -5.12 -12.12 24.52
C ASP A 16 -5.31 -11.99 26.04
N ASP A 17 -4.38 -11.32 26.74
CA ASP A 17 -4.36 -11.11 28.18
C ASP A 17 -3.68 -9.77 28.54
N ASN A 18 -4.42 -8.68 28.35
CA ASN A 18 -3.95 -7.32 28.55
C ASN A 18 -3.48 -7.05 30.00
N GLU A 19 -4.08 -7.69 31.01
CA GLU A 19 -3.67 -7.54 32.41
C GLU A 19 -2.25 -8.06 32.63
N THR A 20 -1.96 -9.26 32.12
CA THR A 20 -0.61 -9.83 32.18
C THR A 20 0.39 -9.04 31.33
N ALA A 21 -0.03 -8.54 30.17
CA ALA A 21 0.83 -7.72 29.32
C ALA A 21 1.22 -6.40 30.01
N LEU A 22 0.26 -5.70 30.62
CA LEU A 22 0.51 -4.48 31.39
C LEU A 22 1.47 -4.72 32.56
N ALA A 23 1.30 -5.84 33.28
CA ALA A 23 2.20 -6.19 34.38
C ALA A 23 3.62 -6.57 33.92
N THR A 24 3.76 -7.13 32.72
CA THR A 24 5.03 -7.67 32.21
C THR A 24 5.82 -6.64 31.40
N TYR A 25 5.14 -5.91 30.51
CA TYR A 25 5.76 -5.01 29.54
C TYR A 25 5.36 -3.54 29.73
N GLY A 26 4.34 -3.25 30.54
CA GLY A 26 3.75 -1.92 30.63
C GLY A 26 2.83 -1.60 29.45
N GLU A 27 2.36 -0.34 29.40
CA GLU A 27 1.52 0.18 28.31
C GLU A 27 2.23 0.05 26.95
N ILE A 28 1.50 -0.39 25.91
CA ILE A 28 2.08 -0.70 24.60
C ILE A 28 2.83 0.48 23.96
N ASN A 29 2.33 1.70 24.16
CA ASN A 29 2.97 2.92 23.64
C ASN A 29 4.29 3.28 24.35
N THR A 30 4.63 2.62 25.45
CA THR A 30 5.88 2.85 26.20
C THR A 30 6.98 1.83 25.87
N TRP A 31 6.68 0.82 25.05
CA TRP A 31 7.65 -0.23 24.74
C TRP A 31 8.83 0.32 23.94
N ASP A 32 10.03 0.13 24.45
CA ASP A 32 11.25 0.38 23.69
C ASP A 32 11.43 -0.73 22.65
N VAL A 33 11.15 -0.39 21.39
CA VAL A 33 11.31 -1.24 20.19
C VAL A 33 12.50 -0.80 19.33
N SER A 34 13.36 0.08 19.84
CA SER A 34 14.41 0.72 19.03
C SER A 34 15.47 -0.24 18.46
N LEU A 35 15.63 -1.44 19.03
CA LEU A 35 16.55 -2.47 18.53
C LEU A 35 15.91 -3.42 17.50
N ILE A 36 14.61 -3.30 17.24
CA ILE A 36 13.88 -4.21 16.35
C ILE A 36 14.16 -3.82 14.90
N THR A 37 14.63 -4.77 14.09
CA THR A 37 14.88 -4.56 12.65
C THR A 37 13.78 -5.14 11.76
N THR A 38 12.95 -6.03 12.30
CA THR A 38 11.85 -6.68 11.56
C THR A 38 10.58 -6.63 12.40
N MET A 39 9.53 -6.06 11.82
CA MET A 39 8.16 -6.01 12.39
C MET A 39 7.15 -6.70 11.47
N SER A 40 7.61 -7.65 10.65
CA SER A 40 6.74 -8.42 9.77
C SER A 40 5.67 -9.17 10.58
N ASP A 41 4.43 -9.13 10.11
CA ASP A 41 3.27 -9.86 10.65
C ASP A 41 2.85 -9.53 12.11
N ILE A 42 3.49 -8.58 12.81
CA ILE A 42 3.31 -8.36 14.27
C ILE A 42 1.84 -8.15 14.68
N PHE A 43 1.05 -7.42 13.88
CA PHE A 43 -0.39 -7.21 14.10
C PHE A 43 -1.28 -7.89 13.03
N MET A 44 -0.74 -8.87 12.31
CA MET A 44 -1.49 -9.58 11.27
C MET A 44 -2.74 -10.25 11.87
N ASN A 45 -3.89 -10.01 11.26
CA ASN A 45 -5.22 -10.49 11.65
C ASN A 45 -5.64 -10.13 13.08
N LYS A 46 -5.00 -9.16 13.75
CA LYS A 46 -5.46 -8.61 15.02
C LYS A 46 -6.60 -7.62 14.76
N THR A 47 -7.76 -8.15 14.33
CA THR A 47 -8.87 -7.36 13.77
C THR A 47 -9.38 -6.25 14.69
N ALA A 48 -9.37 -6.46 16.00
CA ALA A 48 -9.82 -5.49 17.00
C ALA A 48 -8.74 -4.50 17.47
N PHE A 49 -7.48 -4.67 17.04
CA PHE A 49 -6.37 -3.85 17.50
C PHE A 49 -6.46 -2.42 16.97
N ASN A 50 -6.35 -1.44 17.87
CA ASN A 50 -6.34 -0.02 17.54
C ASN A 50 -5.66 0.82 18.64
N ASP A 51 -4.69 0.28 19.37
CA ASP A 51 -3.99 1.02 20.42
C ASP A 51 -2.85 1.87 19.87
N ASP A 52 -2.55 2.99 20.54
CA ASP A 52 -1.58 3.98 20.11
C ASP A 52 -0.15 3.41 20.01
N LEU A 53 0.48 3.59 18.85
CA LEU A 53 1.86 3.20 18.55
C LEU A 53 2.75 4.40 18.15
N SER A 54 2.24 5.62 18.28
CA SER A 54 2.91 6.85 17.81
C SER A 54 4.30 7.06 18.42
N SER A 55 4.52 6.57 19.64
CA SER A 55 5.78 6.71 20.37
C SER A 55 6.83 5.65 20.04
N TRP A 56 6.52 4.68 19.19
CA TRP A 56 7.48 3.64 18.81
C TRP A 56 8.60 4.19 17.94
N ASN A 57 9.85 3.95 18.34
CA ASN A 57 11.01 4.25 17.51
C ASN A 57 11.26 3.10 16.52
N VAL A 58 10.78 3.27 15.28
CA VAL A 58 10.92 2.28 14.19
C VAL A 58 12.10 2.56 13.25
N SER A 59 13.00 3.49 13.59
CA SER A 59 14.07 3.95 12.69
C SER A 59 15.08 2.88 12.26
N ASN A 60 15.21 1.78 13.01
CA ASN A 60 16.08 0.64 12.66
C ASN A 60 15.33 -0.49 11.92
N VAL A 61 14.02 -0.35 11.69
CA VAL A 61 13.22 -1.38 11.02
C VAL A 61 13.49 -1.36 9.52
N THR A 62 13.83 -2.51 8.96
CA THR A 62 14.06 -2.71 7.53
C THR A 62 12.92 -3.48 6.84
N ASN A 63 12.13 -4.25 7.59
CA ASN A 63 11.00 -5.03 7.08
C ASN A 63 9.74 -4.81 7.93
N MET A 64 8.69 -4.29 7.28
CA MET A 64 7.35 -4.07 7.86
C MET A 64 6.26 -4.85 7.10
N SER A 65 6.64 -5.89 6.35
CA SER A 65 5.72 -6.66 5.52
C SER A 65 4.55 -7.20 6.35
N ARG A 66 3.32 -7.02 5.85
CA ARG A 66 2.08 -7.52 6.47
C ARG A 66 1.82 -7.08 7.92
N MET A 67 2.53 -6.07 8.44
CA MET A 67 2.46 -5.70 9.86
C MET A 67 1.01 -5.48 10.35
N PHE A 68 0.16 -4.79 9.58
CA PHE A 68 -1.26 -4.55 9.91
C PHE A 68 -2.21 -5.28 8.94
N ASN A 69 -1.75 -6.33 8.26
CA ASN A 69 -2.59 -7.07 7.32
C ASN A 69 -3.77 -7.72 8.04
N GLY A 70 -5.00 -7.31 7.72
CA GLY A 70 -6.23 -7.78 8.36
C GLY A 70 -6.53 -7.13 9.71
N ALA A 71 -5.79 -6.11 10.14
CA ALA A 71 -6.10 -5.31 11.33
C ALA A 71 -7.23 -4.31 11.01
N THR A 72 -8.45 -4.83 10.82
CA THR A 72 -9.57 -4.07 10.24
C THR A 72 -9.98 -2.83 11.03
N GLN A 73 -9.80 -2.80 12.34
CA GLN A 73 -10.08 -1.62 13.20
C GLN A 73 -8.91 -0.64 13.33
N PHE A 74 -7.72 -0.99 12.87
CA PHE A 74 -6.53 -0.17 13.07
C PHE A 74 -6.61 1.15 12.28
N ASN A 75 -6.45 2.27 12.98
CA ASN A 75 -6.50 3.61 12.42
C ASN A 75 -5.71 4.63 13.28
N GLN A 76 -4.58 4.20 13.85
CA GLN A 76 -3.75 5.05 14.71
C GLN A 76 -2.73 5.86 13.92
N ASN A 77 -2.41 7.06 14.41
CA ASN A 77 -1.50 7.97 13.73
C ASN A 77 -0.06 7.42 13.72
N LEU A 78 0.51 7.29 12.52
CA LEU A 78 1.87 6.83 12.26
C LEU A 78 2.74 7.89 11.56
N SER A 79 2.29 9.15 11.52
CA SER A 79 2.95 10.24 10.79
C SER A 79 4.40 10.47 11.21
N ASP A 80 4.70 10.22 12.49
CA ASP A 80 6.01 10.51 13.10
C ASP A 80 6.99 9.34 12.97
N TRP A 81 6.57 8.22 12.38
CA TRP A 81 7.43 7.06 12.16
C TRP A 81 8.51 7.36 11.12
N ILE A 82 9.77 7.12 11.50
CA ILE A 82 10.92 7.21 10.60
C ILE A 82 11.08 5.87 9.88
N VAL A 83 10.61 5.80 8.63
CA VAL A 83 10.61 4.57 7.82
C VAL A 83 11.68 4.53 6.73
N SER A 84 12.69 5.43 6.79
CA SER A 84 13.67 5.60 5.71
C SER A 84 14.50 4.36 5.41
N ASP A 85 14.67 3.45 6.38
CA ASP A 85 15.50 2.25 6.24
C ASP A 85 14.66 1.02 5.83
N VAL A 86 13.34 1.17 5.73
CA VAL A 86 12.44 0.08 5.32
C VAL A 86 12.57 -0.17 3.82
N THR A 87 12.86 -1.42 3.46
CA THR A 87 12.94 -1.88 2.07
C THR A 87 11.72 -2.68 1.63
N ASP A 88 11.00 -3.27 2.60
CA ASP A 88 9.85 -4.13 2.38
C ASP A 88 8.64 -3.65 3.18
N MET A 89 7.64 -3.12 2.45
CA MET A 89 6.33 -2.68 2.98
C MET A 89 5.18 -3.48 2.38
N ASN A 90 5.44 -4.66 1.82
CA ASN A 90 4.40 -5.39 1.11
C ASN A 90 3.24 -5.70 2.05
N GLN A 91 2.00 -5.56 1.58
CA GLN A 91 0.79 -5.90 2.34
C GLN A 91 0.64 -5.21 3.72
N ILE A 92 1.40 -4.15 4.03
CA ILE A 92 1.43 -3.57 5.39
C ILE A 92 0.05 -3.16 5.90
N PHE A 93 -0.82 -2.60 5.05
CA PHE A 93 -2.20 -2.21 5.36
C PHE A 93 -3.26 -3.01 4.58
N ARG A 94 -2.90 -4.19 4.07
CA ARG A 94 -3.85 -5.05 3.37
C ARG A 94 -5.04 -5.39 4.28
N ASN A 95 -6.27 -5.23 3.83
CA ASN A 95 -7.51 -5.40 4.60
C ASN A 95 -7.59 -4.55 5.88
N ALA A 96 -6.76 -3.51 6.06
CA ALA A 96 -6.91 -2.56 7.16
C ALA A 96 -8.01 -1.54 6.81
N SER A 97 -9.26 -2.02 6.74
CA SER A 97 -10.38 -1.30 6.13
C SER A 97 -10.69 0.08 6.74
N ASN A 98 -10.38 0.28 8.02
CA ASN A 98 -10.58 1.57 8.71
C ASN A 98 -9.37 2.51 8.62
N PHE A 99 -8.22 2.03 8.15
CA PHE A 99 -7.00 2.82 8.15
C PHE A 99 -7.09 3.99 7.18
N ASN A 100 -6.91 5.21 7.68
CA ASN A 100 -6.96 6.44 6.89
C ASN A 100 -6.13 7.56 7.56
N GLN A 101 -4.91 7.23 8.01
CA GLN A 101 -4.00 8.18 8.67
C GLN A 101 -2.94 8.71 7.72
N ASP A 102 -2.50 9.94 7.97
CA ASP A 102 -1.53 10.65 7.14
C ASP A 102 -0.19 9.91 7.09
N LEU A 103 0.25 9.59 5.88
CA LEU A 103 1.54 8.95 5.57
C LEU A 103 2.42 9.83 4.67
N SER A 104 2.03 11.09 4.43
CA SER A 104 2.72 11.99 3.50
C SER A 104 4.18 12.27 3.89
N GLY A 105 4.50 12.19 5.19
CA GLY A 105 5.85 12.36 5.74
C GLY A 105 6.76 11.13 5.61
N TRP A 106 6.24 9.97 5.18
CA TRP A 106 7.03 8.76 5.07
C TRP A 106 8.04 8.84 3.91
N ASN A 107 9.32 8.59 4.21
CA ASN A 107 10.34 8.43 3.18
C ASN A 107 10.38 6.97 2.71
N VAL A 108 9.75 6.69 1.56
CA VAL A 108 9.69 5.36 0.95
C VAL A 108 10.75 5.10 -0.12
N SER A 109 11.79 5.94 -0.22
CA SER A 109 12.77 5.88 -1.33
C SER A 109 13.57 4.58 -1.42
N ASN A 110 13.65 3.82 -0.33
CA ASN A 110 14.37 2.54 -0.26
C ASN A 110 13.45 1.31 -0.47
N VAL A 111 12.13 1.52 -0.61
CA VAL A 111 11.17 0.44 -0.82
C VAL A 111 11.25 -0.04 -2.26
N THR A 112 11.38 -1.37 -2.46
CA THR A 112 11.43 -1.98 -3.79
C THR A 112 10.14 -2.72 -4.16
N ASP A 113 9.34 -3.11 -3.17
CA ASP A 113 8.10 -3.88 -3.35
C ASP A 113 6.95 -3.24 -2.56
N MET A 114 5.91 -2.80 -3.28
CA MET A 114 4.68 -2.23 -2.73
C MET A 114 3.45 -3.11 -3.02
N HIS A 115 3.66 -4.40 -3.32
CA HIS A 115 2.56 -5.29 -3.68
C HIS A 115 1.52 -5.35 -2.56
N ASN A 116 0.23 -5.25 -2.94
CA ASN A 116 -0.92 -5.30 -2.05
C ASN A 116 -0.87 -4.30 -0.86
N MET A 117 -0.07 -3.22 -0.90
CA MET A 117 0.18 -2.36 0.27
C MET A 117 -1.11 -1.83 0.93
N PHE A 118 -2.10 -1.43 0.12
CA PHE A 118 -3.42 -0.93 0.52
C PHE A 118 -4.57 -1.76 -0.08
N ASP A 119 -4.32 -3.03 -0.44
CA ASP A 119 -5.34 -3.96 -0.95
C ASP A 119 -6.49 -4.07 0.06
N TRP A 120 -7.72 -3.74 -0.34
CA TRP A 120 -8.94 -3.64 0.48
C TRP A 120 -8.87 -2.68 1.68
N ALA A 121 -7.96 -1.70 1.68
CA ALA A 121 -7.97 -0.58 2.63
C ALA A 121 -9.06 0.45 2.25
N THR A 122 -10.33 0.06 2.38
CA THR A 122 -11.47 0.78 1.79
C THR A 122 -11.62 2.24 2.22
N SER A 123 -11.18 2.60 3.44
CA SER A 123 -11.24 3.98 3.94
C SER A 123 -10.07 4.86 3.51
N PHE A 124 -8.98 4.29 3.01
CA PHE A 124 -7.73 5.00 2.78
C PHE A 124 -7.84 5.99 1.61
N ASN A 125 -7.56 7.27 1.87
CA ASN A 125 -7.53 8.33 0.86
C ASN A 125 -6.62 9.50 1.25
N GLN A 126 -5.39 9.19 1.68
CA GLN A 126 -4.43 10.21 2.15
C GLN A 126 -3.48 10.67 1.04
N ASP A 127 -2.88 11.84 1.23
CA ASP A 127 -1.92 12.41 0.28
C ASP A 127 -0.64 11.57 0.21
N LEU A 128 -0.33 11.05 -0.98
CA LEU A 128 0.88 10.30 -1.28
C LEU A 128 1.75 10.98 -2.34
N SER A 129 1.43 12.22 -2.73
CA SER A 129 2.08 12.93 -3.83
C SER A 129 3.58 13.17 -3.60
N GLY A 130 4.00 13.26 -2.32
CA GLY A 130 5.40 13.44 -1.91
C GLY A 130 6.25 12.17 -1.90
N TRP A 131 5.66 10.99 -2.11
CA TRP A 131 6.40 9.73 -2.06
C TRP A 131 7.37 9.57 -3.24
N VAL A 132 8.60 9.17 -2.92
CA VAL A 132 9.64 8.87 -3.92
C VAL A 132 9.62 7.37 -4.22
N VAL A 133 8.95 6.97 -5.31
CA VAL A 133 8.74 5.55 -5.67
C VAL A 133 9.65 5.03 -6.79
N ALA A 134 10.70 5.78 -7.15
CA ALA A 134 11.58 5.45 -8.28
C ALA A 134 12.34 4.11 -8.15
N GLY A 135 12.49 3.60 -6.92
CA GLY A 135 13.10 2.29 -6.64
C GLY A 135 12.14 1.09 -6.69
N VAL A 136 10.83 1.33 -6.83
CA VAL A 136 9.80 0.28 -6.77
C VAL A 136 9.73 -0.45 -8.11
N THR A 137 9.78 -1.79 -8.07
CA THR A 137 9.65 -2.64 -9.26
C THR A 137 8.30 -3.34 -9.37
N ASN A 138 7.59 -3.50 -8.25
CA ASN A 138 6.32 -4.20 -8.16
C ASN A 138 5.26 -3.35 -7.44
N MET A 139 4.19 -3.01 -8.15
CA MET A 139 3.00 -2.30 -7.63
C MET A 139 1.72 -3.14 -7.79
N ASP A 140 1.87 -4.45 -7.96
CA ASP A 140 0.74 -5.36 -8.12
C ASP A 140 -0.25 -5.21 -6.98
N ASN A 141 -1.52 -5.06 -7.33
CA ASN A 141 -2.64 -4.97 -6.42
C ASN A 141 -2.55 -3.85 -5.36
N MET A 142 -1.68 -2.84 -5.52
CA MET A 142 -1.37 -1.87 -4.46
C MET A 142 -2.61 -1.20 -3.87
N PHE A 143 -3.62 -0.88 -4.69
CA PHE A 143 -4.87 -0.24 -4.31
C PHE A 143 -6.12 -1.04 -4.73
N VAL A 144 -6.00 -2.36 -4.89
CA VAL A 144 -7.18 -3.21 -5.21
C VAL A 144 -8.25 -3.02 -4.17
N GLY A 145 -9.49 -2.75 -4.57
CA GLY A 145 -10.61 -2.59 -3.65
C GLY A 145 -10.46 -1.44 -2.65
N ALA A 146 -9.46 -0.56 -2.77
CA ALA A 146 -9.32 0.66 -1.99
C ALA A 146 -10.36 1.69 -2.49
N SER A 147 -11.64 1.41 -2.21
CA SER A 147 -12.78 2.01 -2.90
C SER A 147 -12.84 3.53 -2.83
N ASN A 148 -12.32 4.13 -1.74
CA ASN A 148 -12.30 5.59 -1.54
C ASN A 148 -11.01 6.27 -2.05
N PHE A 149 -9.99 5.51 -2.45
CA PHE A 149 -8.70 6.07 -2.83
C PHE A 149 -8.82 6.87 -4.13
N ASN A 150 -8.48 8.15 -4.06
CA ASN A 150 -8.45 9.08 -5.19
C ASN A 150 -7.38 10.17 -5.00
N SER A 151 -6.31 9.84 -4.28
CA SER A 151 -5.21 10.76 -4.00
C SER A 151 -4.34 10.99 -5.23
N ASN A 152 -3.84 12.21 -5.41
CA ASN A 152 -3.06 12.57 -6.59
C ASN A 152 -1.66 11.93 -6.56
N ILE A 153 -1.43 10.99 -7.49
CA ILE A 153 -0.17 10.28 -7.70
C ILE A 153 0.44 10.54 -9.08
N SER A 154 -0.04 11.56 -9.80
CA SER A 154 0.43 11.91 -11.14
C SER A 154 1.93 12.26 -11.20
N GLY A 155 2.50 12.71 -10.08
CA GLY A 155 3.92 13.07 -9.95
C GLY A 155 4.87 11.91 -9.65
N TRP A 156 4.37 10.69 -9.45
CA TRP A 156 5.21 9.53 -9.19
C TRP A 156 6.10 9.17 -10.38
N ASN A 157 7.39 8.92 -10.12
CA ASN A 157 8.29 8.33 -11.10
C ASN A 157 8.16 6.80 -11.06
N VAL A 158 7.37 6.25 -11.99
CA VAL A 158 7.12 4.80 -12.12
C VAL A 158 7.99 4.11 -13.17
N SER A 159 9.01 4.79 -13.70
CA SER A 159 9.87 4.23 -14.77
C SER A 159 10.60 2.94 -14.38
N GLY A 160 10.78 2.65 -13.08
CA GLY A 160 11.36 1.40 -12.58
C GLY A 160 10.37 0.23 -12.46
N VAL A 161 9.07 0.48 -12.58
CA VAL A 161 8.02 -0.51 -12.33
C VAL A 161 7.90 -1.48 -13.51
N THR A 162 7.88 -2.78 -13.20
CA THR A 162 7.74 -3.85 -14.19
C THR A 162 6.36 -4.51 -14.19
N SER A 163 5.60 -4.38 -13.09
CA SER A 163 4.28 -4.99 -12.93
C SER A 163 3.33 -4.06 -12.16
N MET A 164 2.14 -3.85 -12.73
CA MET A 164 1.02 -3.06 -12.19
C MET A 164 -0.28 -3.87 -12.25
N SER A 165 -0.19 -5.20 -12.19
CA SER A 165 -1.34 -6.10 -12.28
C SER A 165 -2.35 -5.75 -11.20
N HIS A 166 -3.60 -5.51 -11.61
CA HIS A 166 -4.73 -5.15 -10.76
C HIS A 166 -4.54 -3.88 -9.92
N MET A 167 -3.52 -3.04 -10.15
CA MET A 167 -3.12 -1.97 -9.22
C MET A 167 -4.29 -1.12 -8.67
N PHE A 168 -5.30 -0.80 -9.50
CA PHE A 168 -6.52 -0.06 -9.16
C PHE A 168 -7.81 -0.86 -9.42
N SER A 169 -7.76 -2.18 -9.51
CA SER A 169 -8.97 -3.00 -9.69
C SER A 169 -9.94 -2.74 -8.54
N ASP A 170 -11.21 -2.48 -8.84
CA ASP A 170 -12.26 -2.18 -7.87
C ASP A 170 -12.01 -0.93 -6.99
N ALA A 171 -11.01 -0.09 -7.32
CA ALA A 171 -10.81 1.23 -6.71
C ALA A 171 -11.83 2.23 -7.27
N SER A 172 -13.09 2.09 -6.83
CA SER A 172 -14.26 2.71 -7.45
C SER A 172 -14.20 4.23 -7.62
N SER A 173 -13.53 4.95 -6.70
CA SER A 173 -13.41 6.41 -6.73
C SER A 173 -12.18 6.94 -7.47
N PHE A 174 -11.25 6.07 -7.87
CA PHE A 174 -9.98 6.50 -8.47
C PHE A 174 -10.18 7.09 -9.87
N ASN A 175 -9.75 8.34 -10.07
CA ASN A 175 -9.86 9.05 -11.35
C ASN A 175 -8.76 10.13 -11.53
N GLN A 176 -7.51 9.78 -11.22
CA GLN A 176 -6.38 10.73 -11.31
C GLN A 176 -5.70 10.68 -12.67
N VAL A 177 -5.21 11.83 -13.15
CA VAL A 177 -4.51 11.95 -14.44
C VAL A 177 -3.15 11.25 -14.36
N LEU A 178 -2.96 10.16 -15.11
CA LEU A 178 -1.72 9.38 -15.12
C LEU A 178 -0.94 9.45 -16.44
N SER A 179 -1.35 10.34 -17.36
CA SER A 179 -0.75 10.44 -18.70
C SER A 179 0.74 10.81 -18.71
N GLY A 180 1.26 11.35 -17.59
CA GLY A 180 2.68 11.67 -17.41
C GLY A 180 3.55 10.51 -16.92
N TRP A 181 2.97 9.35 -16.59
CA TRP A 181 3.73 8.18 -16.17
C TRP A 181 4.53 7.57 -17.32
N ASP A 182 5.82 7.32 -17.09
CA ASP A 182 6.64 6.49 -17.96
C ASP A 182 6.43 5.02 -17.61
N VAL A 183 5.62 4.33 -18.40
CA VAL A 183 5.29 2.91 -18.23
C VAL A 183 6.05 2.00 -19.19
N SER A 184 7.08 2.53 -19.87
CA SER A 184 7.81 1.80 -20.92
C SER A 184 8.49 0.52 -20.43
N ASN A 185 8.76 0.36 -19.13
CA ASN A 185 9.33 -0.86 -18.54
C ASN A 185 8.28 -1.85 -18.01
N VAL A 186 6.99 -1.49 -18.02
CA VAL A 186 5.92 -2.35 -17.51
C VAL A 186 5.67 -3.50 -18.49
N THR A 187 5.61 -4.72 -17.97
CA THR A 187 5.36 -5.95 -18.74
C THR A 187 3.99 -6.57 -18.45
N ASN A 188 3.37 -6.18 -17.33
CA ASN A 188 2.08 -6.71 -16.88
C ASN A 188 1.20 -5.58 -16.35
N MET A 189 0.05 -5.36 -17.02
CA MET A 189 -1.01 -4.44 -16.62
C MET A 189 -2.37 -5.14 -16.54
N ARG A 190 -2.38 -6.46 -16.39
CA ARG A 190 -3.61 -7.27 -16.30
C ARG A 190 -4.55 -6.64 -15.29
N ARG A 191 -5.77 -6.28 -15.71
CA ARG A 191 -6.83 -5.75 -14.85
C ARG A 191 -6.47 -4.48 -14.05
N MET A 192 -5.50 -3.69 -14.48
CA MET A 192 -5.04 -2.51 -13.72
C MET A 192 -6.19 -1.59 -13.28
N PHE A 193 -7.20 -1.36 -14.12
CA PHE A 193 -8.39 -0.55 -13.83
C PHE A 193 -9.70 -1.34 -13.93
N TRP A 194 -9.65 -2.67 -13.76
CA TRP A 194 -10.86 -3.50 -13.82
C TRP A 194 -11.85 -3.08 -12.74
N HIS A 195 -13.08 -2.69 -13.11
CA HIS A 195 -14.09 -2.15 -12.18
C HIS A 195 -13.68 -0.87 -11.43
N ALA A 196 -12.66 -0.12 -11.88
CA ALA A 196 -12.40 1.24 -11.39
C ALA A 196 -13.47 2.20 -11.94
N GLN A 197 -14.63 2.24 -11.28
CA GLN A 197 -15.87 2.79 -11.86
C GLN A 197 -15.78 4.25 -12.32
N SER A 198 -15.01 5.07 -11.59
CA SER A 198 -14.86 6.50 -11.88
C SER A 198 -13.74 6.82 -12.86
N PHE A 199 -12.92 5.84 -13.25
CA PHE A 199 -11.72 6.07 -14.04
C PHE A 199 -12.07 6.38 -15.51
N ASP A 200 -11.81 7.62 -15.93
CA ASP A 200 -12.09 8.14 -17.28
C ASP A 200 -10.95 9.06 -17.74
N GLN A 201 -9.71 8.58 -17.64
CA GLN A 201 -8.51 9.34 -17.98
C GLN A 201 -7.90 8.87 -19.30
N ASP A 202 -7.36 9.81 -20.06
CA ASP A 202 -6.66 9.50 -21.31
C ASP A 202 -5.27 8.90 -21.03
N LEU A 203 -5.06 7.69 -21.55
CA LEU A 203 -3.81 6.94 -21.44
C LEU A 203 -3.07 6.83 -22.79
N GLY A 204 -3.50 7.56 -23.82
CA GLY A 204 -2.96 7.45 -25.18
C GLY A 204 -1.47 7.82 -25.33
N ALA A 205 -0.88 8.49 -24.34
CA ALA A 205 0.53 8.84 -24.31
C ALA A 205 1.45 7.72 -23.78
N TRP A 206 0.90 6.65 -23.20
CA TRP A 206 1.67 5.56 -22.63
C TRP A 206 2.34 4.70 -23.71
N ASP A 207 3.65 4.51 -23.59
CA ASP A 207 4.37 3.48 -24.36
C ASP A 207 4.15 2.11 -23.73
N VAL A 208 3.21 1.35 -24.30
CA VAL A 208 2.86 -0.01 -23.85
C VAL A 208 3.54 -1.10 -24.67
N SER A 209 4.58 -0.78 -25.45
CA SER A 209 5.23 -1.72 -26.37
C SER A 209 5.87 -2.94 -25.69
N ASN A 210 6.25 -2.82 -24.42
CA ASN A 210 6.80 -3.91 -23.61
C ASN A 210 5.75 -4.70 -22.82
N VAL A 211 4.48 -4.28 -22.85
CA VAL A 211 3.43 -4.95 -22.07
C VAL A 211 3.01 -6.26 -22.76
N THR A 212 3.11 -7.37 -22.02
CA THR A 212 2.81 -8.73 -22.50
C THR A 212 1.48 -9.28 -21.99
N ASP A 213 0.94 -8.73 -20.90
CA ASP A 213 -0.41 -9.04 -20.39
C ASP A 213 -1.16 -7.74 -20.07
N MET A 214 -2.17 -7.41 -20.90
CA MET A 214 -3.12 -6.30 -20.71
C MET A 214 -4.56 -6.81 -20.54
N TRP A 215 -4.74 -8.10 -20.25
CA TRP A 215 -6.07 -8.67 -20.22
C TRP A 215 -6.94 -7.97 -19.16
N GLY A 216 -8.08 -7.43 -19.60
CA GLY A 216 -9.01 -6.70 -18.74
C GLY A 216 -8.46 -5.38 -18.21
N MET A 217 -7.45 -4.77 -18.85
CA MET A 217 -6.83 -3.49 -18.45
C MET A 217 -7.85 -2.45 -17.94
N VAL A 218 -8.94 -2.29 -18.67
CA VAL A 218 -10.12 -1.51 -18.31
C VAL A 218 -11.36 -2.39 -18.41
N SER A 219 -12.35 -2.21 -17.52
CA SER A 219 -13.64 -2.89 -17.68
C SER A 219 -14.45 -2.22 -18.80
N MET A 220 -15.07 -3.01 -19.69
CA MET A 220 -16.04 -2.48 -20.65
C MET A 220 -17.28 -1.97 -19.89
N GLN A 221 -17.43 -0.66 -19.73
CA GLN A 221 -18.72 -0.07 -19.37
C GLN A 221 -19.49 0.22 -20.65
N GLU A 222 -20.72 -0.30 -20.77
CA GLU A 222 -21.62 0.10 -21.86
C GLU A 222 -21.84 1.62 -21.82
N GLY A 223 -21.39 2.34 -22.86
CA GLY A 223 -21.70 3.76 -23.06
C GLY A 223 -20.65 4.78 -22.60
N GLN A 224 -19.45 4.38 -22.15
CA GLN A 224 -18.33 5.30 -21.90
C GLN A 224 -17.29 5.24 -23.04
N PRO A 225 -16.64 6.35 -23.41
CA PRO A 225 -15.51 6.33 -24.34
C PRO A 225 -14.40 5.41 -23.80
N THR A 226 -13.80 4.60 -24.66
CA THR A 226 -12.65 3.80 -24.27
C THR A 226 -11.48 4.74 -23.99
N ALA A 227 -10.87 4.64 -22.80
CA ALA A 227 -9.69 5.40 -22.32
C ALA A 227 -8.45 5.32 -23.23
N PHE A 228 -8.52 4.54 -24.30
CA PHE A 228 -7.49 4.32 -25.29
C PHE A 228 -8.04 4.72 -26.66
N THR A 229 -7.49 5.80 -27.22
CA THR A 229 -7.70 6.20 -28.63
C THR A 229 -6.43 6.00 -29.48
N GLY A 230 -5.40 5.36 -28.91
CA GLY A 230 -4.08 5.12 -29.53
C GLY A 230 -3.88 3.70 -30.09
N GLN A 231 -2.90 3.56 -31.00
CA GLN A 231 -2.51 2.29 -31.62
C GLN A 231 -2.04 1.28 -30.56
N GLY A 232 -2.68 0.11 -30.51
CA GLY A 232 -2.32 -0.97 -29.57
C GLY A 232 -3.49 -1.87 -29.14
N LEU A 233 -4.73 -1.40 -29.31
CA LEU A 233 -5.94 -2.16 -28.94
C LEU A 233 -6.41 -3.18 -29.99
N GLU A 234 -5.77 -3.27 -31.16
CA GLU A 234 -6.31 -4.08 -32.26
C GLU A 234 -6.18 -5.59 -32.02
N ASN A 235 -5.50 -6.01 -30.95
CA ASN A 235 -5.50 -7.39 -30.51
C ASN A 235 -5.58 -7.41 -28.96
N TRP A 236 -6.34 -8.34 -28.39
CA TRP A 236 -6.39 -8.75 -26.96
C TRP A 236 -7.39 -8.05 -26.04
#